data_AF-A0A2T0M0E0-F1
#
_entry.id   AF-A0A2T0M0E0-F1
#
_cell.length_a   1.000
_cell.length_b   1.000
_cell.length_c   1.000
_cell.angle_alpha   90.00
_cell.angle_beta   90.00
_cell.angle_gamma   90.00
#
_symmetry.space_group_name_H-M   'P 1'
#
loop_
_entity.id
_entity.type
_entity.pdbx_description
1 polymer ?
#
loop_
_entity_poly.entity_id
_entity_poly.type
_entity_poly.pdbx_seq_one_letter_code
_entity_poly.pdbx_strand_id
1 'polypeptide(L)' 'MSSDDRERPPRQDPPGPDRRRLDDVFGDVLPETTSDEREQAARPAEADDWFLENRPPHHG' A
#
# COMPACT_ATOMS: atom_id res chain seq x y z
N MET A 1 25.49 29.05 -10.36
CA MET A 1 24.97 28.66 -11.69
C MET A 1 25.00 27.14 -11.74
N SER A 2 23.82 26.52 -11.73
CA SER A 2 23.65 25.07 -11.54
C SER A 2 23.73 24.37 -12.89
N SER A 3 24.85 23.69 -13.16
CA SER A 3 25.03 22.87 -14.35
C SER A 3 24.82 21.41 -14.00
N ASP A 4 23.57 21.03 -13.74
CA ASP A 4 23.17 19.61 -13.77
C ASP A 4 21.70 19.49 -14.18
N ASP A 5 21.32 20.23 -15.23
CA ASP A 5 20.11 19.96 -16.01
C ASP A 5 20.53 19.11 -17.23
N ARG A 6 21.15 17.96 -16.96
CA ARG A 6 21.37 16.95 -18.01
C ARG A 6 20.12 16.09 -18.04
N GLU A 7 19.31 16.30 -19.08
CA GLU A 7 18.10 15.55 -19.45
C GLU A 7 17.99 14.18 -18.78
N ARG A 8 17.24 14.14 -17.68
CA ARG A 8 16.89 12.88 -17.04
C ARG A 8 16.00 12.13 -18.03
N PRO A 9 16.34 10.89 -18.42
CA PRO A 9 15.50 10.13 -19.34
C PRO A 9 14.08 10.02 -18.76
N PRO A 10 13.04 10.03 -19.61
CA PRO A 10 11.66 9.90 -19.14
C PRO A 10 11.57 8.67 -18.25
N ARG A 11 10.97 8.82 -17.06
CA ARG A 11 10.73 7.68 -16.19
C ARG A 11 9.79 6.75 -16.95
N GLN A 12 10.32 5.61 -17.38
CA GLN A 12 9.50 4.52 -17.87
C GLN A 12 8.74 4.00 -16.66
N ASP A 13 7.42 4.21 -16.63
CA ASP A 13 6.62 3.60 -15.58
C ASP A 13 6.78 2.08 -15.68
N PRO A 14 6.98 1.39 -14.54
CA PRO A 14 7.05 -0.05 -14.56
C PRO A 14 5.76 -0.63 -15.16
N PRO A 15 5.84 -1.80 -15.82
CA PRO A 15 4.64 -2.47 -16.28
C PRO A 15 3.65 -2.62 -15.12
N GLY A 16 2.37 -2.38 -15.41
CA GLY A 16 1.31 -2.52 -14.42
C GLY A 16 1.27 -3.91 -13.78
N PRO A 17 0.65 -4.04 -12.60
CA PRO A 17 0.57 -5.30 -11.88
C PRO A 17 -0.10 -6.42 -12.70
N ASP A 18 0.39 -7.64 -12.53
CA ASP A 18 -0.18 -8.85 -13.14
C ASP A 18 -1.60 -9.09 -12.60
N ARG A 19 -2.59 -9.18 -13.50
CA ARG A 19 -3.99 -9.46 -13.14
C ARG A 19 -4.13 -10.72 -12.32
N ARG A 20 -3.40 -11.80 -12.62
CA ARG A 20 -3.49 -13.05 -11.85
C ARG A 20 -3.08 -12.85 -10.39
N ARG A 21 -2.02 -12.06 -10.16
CA ARG A 21 -1.58 -11.74 -8.80
C ARG A 21 -2.57 -10.85 -8.06
N LEU A 22 -3.26 -9.97 -8.77
CA LEU A 22 -4.32 -9.16 -8.18
C LEU A 22 -5.51 -10.05 -7.82
N ASP A 23 -5.90 -10.96 -8.71
CA ASP A 23 -7.03 -11.88 -8.48
C ASP A 23 -6.74 -12.84 -7.31
N ASP A 24 -5.48 -13.28 -7.12
CA ASP A 24 -5.06 -14.11 -5.99
C ASP A 24 -5.23 -13.39 -4.62
N VAL A 25 -5.14 -12.05 -4.59
CA VAL A 25 -5.19 -11.24 -3.36
C VAL A 25 -6.58 -10.64 -3.14
N PHE A 26 -7.20 -10.16 -4.21
CA PHE A 26 -8.43 -9.37 -4.18
C PHE A 26 -9.65 -10.10 -4.74
N GLY A 27 -9.46 -11.24 -5.42
CA GLY A 27 -10.51 -11.98 -6.12
C GLY A 27 -10.86 -11.38 -7.48
N ASP A 28 -11.94 -11.86 -8.09
CA ASP A 28 -12.33 -11.51 -9.47
C ASP A 28 -12.91 -10.08 -9.62
N VAL A 29 -13.27 -9.45 -8.51
CA VAL A 29 -13.86 -8.10 -8.47
C VAL A 29 -12.91 -7.19 -7.71
N LEU A 30 -12.26 -6.30 -8.44
CA LEU A 30 -11.41 -5.28 -7.84
C LEU A 30 -12.26 -4.16 -7.26
N PRO A 31 -11.94 -3.67 -6.05
CA PRO A 31 -12.61 -2.51 -5.49
C PRO A 31 -12.33 -1.26 -6.34
N GLU A 32 -13.32 -0.38 -6.45
CA GLU A 32 -13.20 0.88 -7.18
C GLU A 32 -12.28 1.90 -6.49
N THR A 33 -11.96 1.68 -5.22
CA THR A 33 -11.17 2.59 -4.37
C THR A 33 -10.07 1.82 -3.65
N THR A 34 -8.91 2.47 -3.53
CA THR A 34 -7.77 1.92 -2.78
C THR A 34 -7.96 2.09 -1.27
N SER A 35 -7.07 1.51 -0.47
CA SER A 35 -7.18 1.63 1.00
C SER A 35 -6.90 3.04 1.53
N ASP A 36 -6.12 3.84 0.80
CA ASP A 36 -5.77 5.22 1.14
C ASP A 36 -6.86 6.21 0.76
N GLU A 37 -7.66 5.91 -0.27
CA GLU A 37 -8.81 6.71 -0.69
C GLU A 37 -10.08 6.39 0.11
N ARG A 38 -10.19 5.17 0.65
CA ARG A 38 -11.33 4.77 1.47
C ARG A 38 -11.32 5.45 2.83
N GLU A 39 -12.46 6.04 3.19
CA GLU A 39 -12.69 6.56 4.53
C GLU A 39 -12.62 5.40 5.53
N GLN A 40 -11.85 5.58 6.60
CA GLN A 40 -11.53 4.51 7.53
C GLN A 40 -12.79 4.16 8.34
N ALA A 41 -13.56 3.18 7.86
CA ALA A 41 -14.66 2.60 8.63
C ALA A 41 -14.15 2.20 10.01
N ALA A 42 -14.97 2.40 11.06
CA ALA A 42 -14.59 2.13 12.44
C ALA A 42 -13.94 0.74 12.53
N ARG A 43 -12.63 0.72 12.85
CA ARG A 43 -11.88 -0.52 12.93
C ARG A 43 -12.54 -1.42 13.99
N PRO A 44 -12.81 -2.70 13.69
CA PRO A 44 -13.31 -3.62 14.71
C PRO A 44 -12.31 -3.66 15.86
N ALA A 45 -12.81 -3.64 17.11
CA ALA A 45 -11.98 -3.62 18.32
C ALA A 45 -10.96 -4.78 18.36
N GLU A 46 -11.26 -5.89 17.68
CA GLU A 46 -10.41 -7.07 17.51
C GLU A 46 -9.07 -6.79 16.79
N ALA A 47 -8.96 -5.68 16.05
CA ALA A 47 -7.72 -5.32 15.35
C ALA A 47 -6.58 -4.88 16.29
N ASP A 48 -6.93 -4.38 17.48
CA ASP A 48 -5.94 -3.97 18.49
C ASP A 48 -5.39 -5.17 19.28
N ASP A 49 -6.15 -6.26 19.39
CA ASP A 49 -5.78 -7.44 20.18
C ASP A 49 -4.47 -8.06 19.70
N TRP A 50 -4.32 -8.26 18.38
CA TRP A 50 -3.08 -8.77 17.81
C TRP A 50 -1.87 -7.87 18.13
N PHE A 51 -2.04 -6.54 18.05
CA PHE A 51 -0.98 -5.58 18.30
C PHE A 51 -0.56 -5.59 19.79
N LEU A 52 -1.53 -5.70 20.70
CA LEU A 52 -1.27 -5.79 22.14
C LEU A 52 -0.57 -7.09 22.51
N GLU A 53 -0.97 -8.21 21.91
CA GLU A 53 -0.37 -9.53 22.12
C GLU A 53 1.07 -9.64 21.57
N ASN A 54 1.40 -8.88 20.51
CA ASN A 54 2.67 -8.97 19.79
C ASN A 54 3.56 -7.74 19.96
N ARG A 55 3.27 -6.88 20.94
CA ARG A 55 4.07 -5.67 21.19
C ARG A 55 5.51 -6.04 21.58
N PRO A 56 6.53 -5.47 20.90
CA PRO A 56 7.92 -5.68 21.29
C PRO A 56 8.19 -5.20 22.73
N PRO A 57 9.00 -5.93 23.53
CA PRO A 57 9.20 -5.66 24.96
C PRO A 57 9.89 -4.31 25.27
N HIS A 58 10.42 -3.61 24.27
CA HIS A 58 11.09 -2.32 24.42
C HIS A 58 10.24 -1.12 24.02
N HIS A 59 9.03 -1.32 23.50
CA HIS A 59 8.07 -0.24 23.50
C HIS A 59 7.58 -0.12 24.94
N GLY A 60 7.98 0.96 25.60
CA GLY A 60 7.52 1.42 26.90
C GLY A 60 7.14 2.87 26.74
#